data_AF-A0A7C3Y3A9-F1
#
_entry.id   AF-A0A7C3Y3A9-F1
#
_cell.length_a   1.000
_cell.length_b   1.000
_cell.length_c   1.000
_cell.angle_alpha   90.00
_cell.angle_beta   90.00
_cell.angle_gamma   90.00
#
_symmetry.space_group_name_H-M   'P 1'
#
loop_
_entity.id
_entity.type
_entity.pdbx_description
1 polymer ?
#
loop_
_entity_poly.entity_id
_entity_poly.type
_entity_poly.pdbx_seq_one_letter_code
_entity_poly.pdbx_strand_id
1 'polypeptide(L)'
;MRNGNNSKKANHWQERAALVALDIVLINIAFVLAHFIRYEREIGGNVEAAFYVSLRNLLPLQLTLTVVIIAVLIAEGFYRQRRGTPWLAQVVMIARGTLVGLTIVLFAYLIFRPVLPSRLLFAYVWILAVVLLAV
;
A
#
# COMPACT_ATOMS: atom_id res chain seq x y z
N MET A 1 4.42 -18.01 44.78
CA MET A 1 3.53 -17.21 43.90
C MET A 1 4.39 -16.48 42.86
N ARG A 2 4.50 -16.99 41.61
CA ARG A 2 5.21 -16.26 40.53
C ARG A 2 4.66 -16.65 39.14
N ASN A 3 3.78 -15.77 38.67
CA ASN A 3 3.65 -15.25 37.30
C ASN A 3 3.39 -16.23 36.14
N GLY A 4 2.11 -16.57 35.93
CA GLY A 4 1.59 -17.29 34.76
C GLY A 4 1.00 -16.42 33.66
N ASN A 5 1.48 -15.18 33.42
CA ASN A 5 0.84 -14.25 32.48
C ASN A 5 1.72 -13.71 31.33
N ASN A 6 2.85 -14.36 31.03
CA ASN A 6 3.74 -13.91 29.95
C ASN A 6 3.41 -14.47 28.56
N SER A 7 2.53 -15.48 28.42
CA SER A 7 2.19 -16.05 27.11
C SER A 7 1.12 -15.26 26.34
N LYS A 8 0.22 -14.53 27.02
CA LYS A 8 -0.85 -13.78 26.34
C LYS A 8 -0.36 -12.55 25.58
N LYS A 9 0.73 -11.92 26.03
CA LYS A 9 1.30 -10.76 25.32
C LYS A 9 2.01 -11.16 24.03
N ALA A 10 2.65 -12.33 23.97
CA ALA A 10 3.39 -12.77 22.79
C ALA A 10 2.48 -12.96 21.56
N ASN A 11 1.27 -13.49 21.76
CA ASN A 11 0.35 -13.80 20.66
C ASN A 11 -0.16 -12.52 19.95
N HIS A 12 -0.45 -11.46 20.69
CA HIS A 12 -0.95 -10.22 20.09
C HIS A 12 0.08 -9.50 19.21
N TRP A 13 1.39 -9.65 19.47
CA TRP A 13 2.43 -9.06 18.62
C TRP A 13 2.65 -9.90 17.36
N GLN A 14 2.52 -11.22 17.44
CA GLN A 14 2.61 -12.12 16.28
C GLN A 14 1.43 -11.93 15.31
N GLU A 15 0.21 -11.82 15.83
CA GLU A 15 -0.99 -11.52 15.03
C GLU A 15 -0.82 -10.22 14.23
N ARG A 16 -0.26 -9.20 14.87
CA ARG A 16 -0.06 -7.87 14.25
C ARG A 16 1.07 -7.88 13.24
N ALA A 17 2.16 -8.60 13.53
CA ALA A 17 3.24 -8.80 12.57
C ALA A 17 2.76 -9.58 11.33
N ALA A 18 1.89 -10.59 11.51
CA ALA A 18 1.30 -11.33 10.41
C ALA A 18 0.39 -10.45 9.53
N LEU A 19 -0.43 -9.58 10.15
CA LEU A 19 -1.24 -8.60 9.41
C LEU A 19 -0.38 -7.61 8.62
N VAL A 20 0.66 -7.05 9.24
CA VAL A 20 1.59 -6.15 8.54
C VAL A 20 2.29 -6.85 7.39
N ALA A 21 2.73 -8.10 7.58
CA ALA A 21 3.36 -8.90 6.53
C ALA A 21 2.40 -9.18 5.37
N LEU A 22 1.14 -9.49 5.67
CA LEU A 22 0.09 -9.67 4.66
C LEU A 22 -0.14 -8.37 3.87
N ASP A 23 -0.28 -7.23 4.56
CA ASP A 23 -0.48 -5.93 3.91
C ASP A 23 0.70 -5.56 3.00
N ILE A 24 1.94 -5.85 3.42
CA ILE A 24 3.12 -5.67 2.57
C ILE A 24 2.98 -6.47 1.28
N VAL A 25 2.60 -7.76 1.37
CA VAL A 25 2.42 -8.61 0.19
C VAL A 25 1.30 -8.07 -0.70
N LEU A 26 0.17 -7.67 -0.12
CA LEU A 26 -0.98 -7.14 -0.86
C LEU A 26 -0.66 -5.82 -1.58
N ILE A 27 0.07 -4.89 -0.94
CA ILE A 27 0.50 -3.64 -1.58
C ILE A 27 1.44 -3.93 -2.76
N ASN A 28 2.36 -4.89 -2.61
CA ASN A 28 3.27 -5.27 -3.69
C ASN A 28 2.50 -5.94 -4.85
N ILE A 29 1.53 -6.79 -4.55
CA ILE A 29 0.64 -7.39 -5.55
C ILE A 29 -0.17 -6.29 -6.25
N ALA A 30 -0.73 -5.33 -5.52
CA ALA A 30 -1.46 -4.19 -6.08
C ALA A 30 -0.60 -3.42 -7.08
N PHE A 31 0.67 -3.18 -6.74
CA PHE A 31 1.59 -2.46 -7.61
C PHE A 31 1.91 -3.22 -8.90
N VAL A 32 2.20 -4.52 -8.78
CA VAL A 32 2.48 -5.37 -9.95
C VAL A 32 1.25 -5.49 -10.85
N LEU A 33 0.06 -5.66 -10.29
CA LEU A 33 -1.20 -5.70 -11.04
C LEU A 33 -1.49 -4.35 -11.71
N ALA A 34 -1.26 -3.24 -11.02
CA ALA A 34 -1.42 -1.90 -11.60
C ALA A 34 -0.48 -1.69 -12.80
N HIS A 35 0.78 -2.12 -12.67
CA HIS A 35 1.76 -2.06 -13.75
C HIS A 35 1.30 -2.91 -14.94
N PHE A 36 0.89 -4.15 -14.70
CA PHE A 36 0.40 -5.05 -15.73
C PHE A 36 -0.84 -4.49 -16.46
N ILE A 37 -1.84 -4.02 -15.71
CA ILE A 37 -3.07 -3.44 -16.27
C ILE A 37 -2.74 -2.20 -17.11
N ARG A 38 -1.82 -1.36 -16.64
CA ARG A 38 -1.50 -0.11 -17.32
C ARG A 38 -0.65 -0.31 -18.57
N TYR A 39 0.37 -1.17 -18.50
CA TYR A 39 1.40 -1.29 -19.53
C TYR A 39 1.21 -2.49 -20.46
N GLU A 40 0.74 -3.63 -19.98
CA GLU A 40 0.54 -4.84 -20.81
C GLU A 40 -0.87 -4.88 -21.42
N ARG A 41 -1.87 -4.36 -20.70
CA ARG A 41 -3.26 -4.29 -21.18
C ARG A 41 -3.65 -2.94 -21.77
N GLU A 42 -2.79 -1.92 -21.61
CA GLU A 42 -3.00 -0.54 -22.08
C GLU A 42 -4.38 0.02 -21.72
N ILE A 43 -4.95 -0.43 -20.60
CA ILE A 43 -6.26 0.02 -20.14
C ILE A 43 -6.12 1.50 -19.75
N GLY A 44 -6.91 2.36 -20.38
CA GLY A 44 -6.82 3.81 -20.24
C GLY A 44 -6.04 4.53 -21.36
N GLY A 45 -5.68 3.81 -22.44
CA GLY A 45 -5.11 4.38 -23.67
C GLY A 45 -3.69 3.91 -23.98
N ASN A 46 -3.33 3.99 -25.27
CA ASN A 46 -2.04 3.56 -25.81
C ASN A 46 -0.88 4.22 -25.03
N VAL A 47 0.08 3.41 -24.59
CA VAL A 47 1.28 3.92 -23.92
C VAL A 47 2.31 4.21 -25.00
N GLU A 48 2.54 5.48 -25.31
CA GLU A 48 3.72 5.83 -26.10
C GLU A 48 4.97 5.30 -25.40
N ALA A 49 5.90 4.73 -26.16
CA ALA A 49 7.11 4.09 -25.64
C ALA A 49 7.93 5.01 -24.70
N ALA A 50 7.80 6.33 -24.86
CA ALA A 50 8.40 7.34 -23.99
C ALA A 50 7.92 7.30 -22.53
N PHE A 51 6.73 6.76 -22.27
CA PHE A 51 6.13 6.65 -20.93
C PHE A 51 6.17 5.23 -20.36
N TYR A 52 6.71 4.27 -21.12
CA TYR A 52 6.92 2.91 -20.64
C TYR A 52 8.06 2.88 -19.63
N VAL A 53 7.77 2.40 -18.42
CA VAL A 53 8.78 2.20 -17.39
C VAL A 53 8.74 0.73 -16.98
N SER A 54 9.89 0.06 -17.08
CA SER A 54 10.00 -1.34 -16.67
C SER A 54 9.77 -1.48 -15.17
N LEU A 55 9.19 -2.61 -14.75
CA LEU A 55 8.92 -2.88 -13.33
C LEU A 55 10.19 -2.78 -12.46
N ARG A 56 11.35 -3.18 -13.01
CA ARG A 56 12.66 -3.07 -12.33
C ARG A 56 13.02 -1.63 -11.98
N ASN A 57 12.73 -0.67 -12.86
CA ASN A 57 13.00 0.75 -12.60
C ASN A 57 12.03 1.35 -11.58
N LEU A 58 10.85 0.73 -11.42
CA LEU A 58 9.86 1.12 -10.42
C LEU A 58 10.07 0.46 -9.06
N LEU A 59 10.99 -0.50 -8.92
CA LEU A 59 11.25 -1.19 -7.64
C LEU A 59 11.56 -0.22 -6.49
N PRO A 60 12.43 0.79 -6.63
CA PRO A 60 12.67 1.75 -5.55
C PRO A 60 11.40 2.49 -5.13
N LEU A 61 10.57 2.85 -6.11
CA LEU A 61 9.29 3.54 -5.89
C LEU A 61 8.27 2.62 -5.20
N GLN A 62 8.16 1.37 -5.65
CA GLN A 62 7.29 0.34 -5.07
C GLN A 62 7.66 0.05 -3.60
N LEU A 63 8.94 -0.10 -3.31
CA LEU A 63 9.44 -0.30 -1.94
C LEU A 63 9.17 0.92 -1.06
N THR A 64 9.47 2.12 -1.56
CA THR A 64 9.21 3.37 -0.84
C THR A 64 7.71 3.53 -0.55
N LEU A 65 6.86 3.27 -1.55
CA LEU A 65 5.42 3.32 -1.40
C LEU A 65 4.93 2.34 -0.34
N THR A 66 5.41 1.10 -0.37
CA THR A 66 5.06 0.08 0.62
C THR A 66 5.42 0.53 2.04
N VAL A 67 6.65 1.00 2.23
CA VAL A 67 7.13 1.48 3.55
C VAL A 67 6.29 2.65 4.04
N VAL A 68 6.00 3.62 3.18
CA VAL A 68 5.22 4.81 3.56
C VAL A 68 3.78 4.45 3.88
N ILE A 69 3.12 3.62 3.07
CA ILE A 69 1.73 3.20 3.34
C ILE A 69 1.65 2.45 4.68
N ILE A 70 2.56 1.50 4.93
CA ILE A 70 2.60 0.78 6.21
C ILE A 70 2.84 1.74 7.38
N ALA A 71 3.77 2.68 7.24
CA ALA A 71 4.02 3.69 8.27
C ALA A 71 2.78 4.53 8.58
N VAL A 72 2.03 4.95 7.54
CA VAL A 72 0.77 5.69 7.70
C VAL A 72 -0.30 4.82 8.39
N LEU A 73 -0.50 3.57 7.96
CA LEU A 73 -1.47 2.66 8.58
C LEU A 73 -1.15 2.36 10.06
N ILE A 74 0.14 2.25 10.40
CA ILE A 74 0.60 2.13 11.78
C ILE A 74 0.28 3.42 12.56
N ALA A 75 0.57 4.59 11.99
CA ALA A 75 0.33 5.88 12.63
C ALA A 75 -1.16 6.16 12.86
N GLU A 76 -2.03 5.78 11.92
CA GLU A 76 -3.49 5.86 12.07
C GLU A 76 -4.04 4.82 13.05
N GLY A 77 -3.21 3.86 13.48
CA GLY A 77 -3.59 2.85 14.46
C GLY A 77 -4.45 1.73 13.89
N PHE A 78 -4.35 1.44 12.59
CA PHE A 78 -5.12 0.38 11.93
C PHE A 78 -5.00 -0.96 12.66
N TYR A 79 -3.77 -1.33 12.99
CA TYR A 79 -3.46 -2.57 13.72
C TYR A 79 -3.77 -2.50 15.22
N ARG A 80 -4.39 -1.42 15.72
CA ARG A 80 -4.85 -1.24 17.12
C ARG A 80 -6.37 -1.23 17.24
N GLN A 81 -7.09 -1.28 16.11
CA GLN A 81 -8.52 -1.08 16.10
C GLN A 81 -9.26 -2.16 16.92
N ARG A 82 -10.21 -1.74 17.77
CA ARG A 82 -11.00 -2.65 18.61
C ARG A 82 -11.96 -3.47 17.76
N ARG A 83 -12.14 -4.75 18.12
CA ARG A 83 -13.20 -5.63 17.60
C ARG A 83 -14.54 -4.90 17.75
N GLY A 84 -15.17 -4.52 16.63
CA GLY A 84 -16.42 -3.75 16.59
C GLY A 84 -16.44 -2.55 15.64
N THR A 85 -15.32 -2.19 15.01
CA THR A 85 -15.32 -1.14 13.97
C THR A 85 -16.08 -1.61 12.72
N PRO A 86 -17.08 -0.85 12.22
CA PRO A 86 -17.79 -1.18 11.01
C PRO A 86 -16.84 -1.37 9.83
N TRP A 87 -17.10 -2.36 8.96
CA TRP A 87 -16.26 -2.64 7.79
C TRP A 87 -16.04 -1.40 6.91
N LEU A 88 -17.11 -0.62 6.64
CA LEU A 88 -17.00 0.61 5.86
C LEU A 88 -16.05 1.64 6.49
N ALA A 89 -16.00 1.73 7.82
CA ALA A 89 -15.06 2.62 8.50
C ALA A 89 -13.61 2.16 8.33
N GLN A 90 -13.37 0.85 8.25
CA GLN A 90 -12.05 0.29 7.95
C GLN A 90 -11.64 0.62 6.52
N VAL A 91 -12.53 0.43 5.54
CA VAL A 91 -12.26 0.77 4.13
C VAL A 91 -11.94 2.26 3.96
N VAL A 92 -12.71 3.14 4.60
CA VAL A 92 -12.46 4.60 4.53
C VAL A 92 -11.10 4.95 5.15
N MET A 93 -10.74 4.30 6.26
CA MET A 93 -9.45 4.49 6.91
C MET A 93 -8.29 4.04 6.01
N ILE A 94 -8.39 2.83 5.43
CA ILE A 94 -7.41 2.32 4.45
C ILE A 94 -7.32 3.26 3.25
N ALA A 95 -8.44 3.70 2.69
CA ALA A 95 -8.48 4.60 1.53
C ALA A 95 -7.80 5.94 1.82
N ARG A 96 -8.02 6.51 3.01
CA ARG A 96 -7.35 7.74 3.44
C ARG A 96 -5.86 7.53 3.67
N GLY A 97 -5.47 6.49 4.40
CA GLY A 97 -4.07 6.21 4.72
C GLY A 97 -3.24 5.92 3.46
N THR A 98 -3.77 5.10 2.55
CA THR A 98 -3.16 4.83 1.24
C THR A 98 -3.08 6.08 0.37
N LEU A 99 -4.10 6.94 0.37
CA LEU A 99 -4.08 8.20 -0.39
C LEU A 99 -3.01 9.16 0.15
N VAL A 100 -2.89 9.30 1.47
CA VAL A 100 -1.85 10.11 2.11
C VAL A 100 -0.47 9.54 1.78
N GLY A 101 -0.27 8.23 1.94
CA GLY A 101 1.00 7.59 1.66
C GLY A 101 1.42 7.73 0.19
N LEU A 102 0.48 7.54 -0.73
CA LEU A 102 0.70 7.75 -2.16
C LEU A 102 1.04 9.21 -2.47
N THR A 103 0.33 10.16 -1.85
CA THR A 103 0.58 11.59 -2.02
C THR A 103 2.01 11.94 -1.57
N ILE A 104 2.43 11.49 -0.39
CA ILE A 104 3.80 11.72 0.12
C ILE A 104 4.84 11.21 -0.89
N VAL A 105 4.65 9.98 -1.39
CA VAL A 105 5.59 9.35 -2.32
C VAL A 105 5.61 10.06 -3.67
N LEU A 106 4.45 10.47 -4.17
CA LEU A 106 4.32 11.23 -5.41
C LEU A 106 5.01 12.59 -5.32
N PHE A 107 4.78 13.33 -4.25
CA PHE A 107 5.44 14.61 -4.01
C PHE A 107 6.95 14.45 -3.89
N ALA A 108 7.42 13.46 -3.13
CA ALA A 108 8.84 13.15 -3.04
C ALA A 108 9.43 12.80 -4.41
N TYR A 109 8.77 11.92 -5.17
CA TYR A 109 9.21 11.52 -6.49
C TYR A 109 9.30 12.71 -7.45
N LEU A 110 8.33 13.63 -7.44
CA LEU A 110 8.32 14.83 -8.27
C LEU A 110 9.51 15.77 -7.99
N ILE A 111 9.93 15.88 -6.73
CA ILE A 111 11.09 16.71 -6.35
C ILE A 111 12.38 16.14 -6.95
N PHE A 112 12.54 14.81 -6.97
CA PHE A 112 13.75 14.16 -7.46
C PHE A 112 13.72 13.83 -8.95
N ARG A 113 12.54 13.66 -9.54
CA ARG A 113 12.31 13.25 -10.93
C ARG A 113 11.11 14.04 -11.50
N PRO A 114 11.35 15.15 -12.23
CA PRO A 114 10.27 15.98 -12.76
C PRO A 114 9.46 15.32 -13.89
N VAL A 115 9.91 14.17 -14.41
CA VAL A 115 9.17 13.38 -15.39
C VAL A 115 8.39 12.29 -14.65
N LEU A 116 7.08 12.51 -14.52
CA LEU A 116 6.17 11.49 -14.00
C LEU A 116 5.99 10.37 -15.03
N PRO A 117 5.96 9.09 -14.59
CA PRO A 117 5.37 8.01 -15.36
C PRO A 117 3.90 8.32 -15.70
N SER A 118 3.23 7.41 -16.41
CA SER A 118 1.81 7.57 -16.69
C SER A 118 1.01 7.83 -15.39
N ARG A 119 0.37 8.99 -15.29
CA ARG A 119 -0.37 9.42 -14.08
C ARG A 119 -1.47 8.43 -13.69
N LEU A 120 -2.02 7.70 -14.67
CA LEU A 120 -2.99 6.62 -14.46
C LEU A 120 -2.43 5.46 -13.64
N LEU A 121 -1.12 5.17 -13.74
CA LEU A 121 -0.50 4.08 -12.96
C LEU A 121 -0.77 4.27 -11.46
N PHE A 122 -0.58 5.48 -10.96
CA PHE A 122 -0.79 5.79 -9.54
C PHE A 122 -2.24 5.66 -9.11
N ALA A 123 -3.19 6.01 -9.99
CA ALA A 123 -4.61 5.80 -9.74
C ALA A 123 -4.94 4.30 -9.66
N TYR A 124 -4.39 3.47 -10.57
CA TYR A 124 -4.55 2.01 -10.51
C TYR A 124 -3.95 1.42 -9.23
N VAL A 125 -2.74 1.84 -8.86
CA VAL A 125 -2.09 1.39 -7.61
C VAL A 125 -2.96 1.72 -6.41
N TRP A 126 -3.49 2.94 -6.32
CA TRP A 126 -4.36 3.35 -5.22
C TRP A 126 -5.63 2.50 -5.13
N ILE A 127 -6.37 2.36 -6.23
CA ILE A 127 -7.61 1.59 -6.26
C ILE A 127 -7.36 0.13 -5.88
N LEU A 128 -6.33 -0.49 -6.48
CA LEU A 128 -6.00 -1.89 -6.19
C LEU A 128 -5.52 -2.09 -4.76
N ALA A 129 -4.73 -1.16 -4.22
CA ALA A 129 -4.28 -1.24 -2.83
C ALA A 129 -5.47 -1.15 -1.86
N VAL A 130 -6.42 -0.23 -2.09
CA VAL A 130 -7.62 -0.12 -1.26
C VAL A 130 -8.48 -1.38 -1.35
N VAL A 131 -8.70 -1.89 -2.55
CA VAL A 131 -9.51 -3.11 -2.76
C VAL A 131 -8.87 -4.32 -2.08
N LEU A 132 -7.56 -4.53 -2.26
CA LEU A 132 -6.87 -5.69 -1.71
C LEU A 132 -6.73 -5.63 -0.19
N LEU A 133 -6.48 -4.46 0.39
CA LEU A 133 -6.38 -4.29 1.85
C LEU A 133 -7.74 -4.32 2.56
N ALA A 134 -8.85 -4.16 1.83
CA ALA A 134 -10.20 -4.20 2.37
C ALA A 134 -10.79 -5.62 2.55
N VAL A 135 -10.09 -6.65 2.05
CA VAL A 135 -10.44 -8.07 2.14
C VAL A 135 -9.97 -8.67 3.46
#